data_AF-A0A8S9V5H7-F1
#
_entry.id   AF-A0A8S9V5H7-F1
#
_cell.length_a   1.000
_cell.length_b   1.000
_cell.length_c   1.000
_cell.angle_alpha   90.00
_cell.angle_beta   90.00
_cell.angle_gamma   90.00
#
_symmetry.space_group_name_H-M   'P 1'
#
loop_
_entity.id
_entity.type
_entity.pdbx_description
1 polymer ?
#
loop_
_entity_poly.entity_id
_entity_poly.type
_entity_poly.pdbx_seq_one_letter_code
_entity_poly.pdbx_strand_id
1 'polypeptide(L)'
;MIDGIVPYNSGSSIEAQKAAAQSVVKSNDTPTNGNPQLRPTLCAQDSWAQLQIKDQMPWMEHFKQNKRGGLVFRDQETLKKQQVRISLPIRIFEPRPLLERVANECNSAPTVIKDAALSGSDPNERMKFVMTFVSGGQHFCVSQLKPFNPILEETYEATYPDVTQVFMEHLLQPAANFVGEITAQL
;
A
#
# COMPACT_ATOMS: atom_id res chain seq x y z
N MET A 1 14.09 25.64 0.21
CA MET A 1 15.31 25.42 -0.60
C MET A 1 16.19 24.50 0.24
N ILE A 2 16.20 23.20 -0.06
CA ILE A 2 16.98 22.20 0.68
C ILE A 2 17.82 21.50 -0.38
N ASP A 3 19.09 21.91 -0.46
CA ASP A 3 20.12 21.27 -1.28
C ASP A 3 20.62 20.01 -0.57
N GLY A 4 20.72 18.89 -1.29
CA GLY A 4 21.37 17.69 -0.74
C GLY A 4 20.98 16.33 -1.30
N ILE A 5 20.34 16.21 -2.47
CA ILE A 5 20.14 14.89 -3.08
C ILE A 5 21.44 14.42 -3.73
N VAL A 6 22.15 13.52 -3.05
CA VAL A 6 23.22 12.72 -3.65
C VAL A 6 22.57 11.70 -4.60
N PRO A 7 23.01 11.59 -5.87
CA PRO A 7 22.43 10.63 -6.80
C PRO A 7 22.72 9.21 -6.36
N TYR A 8 21.68 8.38 -6.31
CA TYR A 8 21.78 6.95 -6.04
C TYR A 8 22.53 6.25 -7.20
N ASN A 9 23.80 5.93 -6.98
CA ASN A 9 24.63 5.23 -7.95
C ASN A 9 24.30 3.73 -7.88
N SER A 10 23.61 3.21 -8.90
CA SER A 10 23.09 1.84 -9.00
C SER A 10 24.15 0.77 -9.28
N GLY A 11 25.41 1.04 -8.94
CA GLY A 11 26.57 0.20 -9.28
C GLY A 11 27.42 -0.28 -8.10
N SER A 12 27.19 0.14 -6.85
CA SER A 12 28.05 -0.27 -5.72
C SER A 12 27.65 -1.63 -5.14
N SER A 13 27.96 -2.63 -5.96
CA SER A 13 28.53 -3.93 -5.64
C SER A 13 27.91 -4.77 -4.51
N ILE A 14 27.20 -5.81 -4.95
CA ILE A 14 26.95 -7.07 -4.25
C ILE A 14 28.23 -7.63 -3.56
N GLU A 15 29.43 -7.26 -4.02
CA GLU A 15 30.70 -7.67 -3.41
C GLU A 15 31.01 -6.92 -2.11
N ALA A 16 30.55 -5.68 -1.93
CA ALA A 16 30.72 -4.94 -0.68
C ALA A 16 29.93 -5.58 0.47
N GLN A 17 28.75 -6.14 0.16
CA GLN A 17 27.93 -6.89 1.11
C GLN A 17 28.52 -8.28 1.43
N LYS A 18 29.19 -8.93 0.46
CA LYS A 18 29.93 -10.19 0.70
C LYS A 18 31.20 -9.98 1.54
N ALA A 19 31.91 -8.86 1.34
CA ALA A 19 33.12 -8.55 2.11
C ALA A 19 32.83 -8.28 3.60
N ALA A 20 31.70 -7.61 3.90
CA ALA A 20 31.26 -7.37 5.28
C ALA A 20 30.84 -8.66 6.01
N ALA A 21 30.32 -9.66 5.29
CA ALA A 21 29.96 -10.95 5.87
C ALA A 21 31.17 -11.86 6.16
N GLN A 22 32.28 -11.68 5.43
CA GLN A 22 33.49 -12.51 5.60
C GLN A 22 34.43 -12.00 6.69
N SER A 23 34.38 -10.71 7.06
CA SER A 23 35.24 -10.16 8.12
C SER A 23 34.81 -10.56 9.54
N VAL A 24 33.54 -10.95 9.73
CA VAL A 24 32.98 -11.33 11.05
C VAL A 24 33.43 -12.73 11.52
N VAL A 25 34.08 -13.54 10.67
CA VAL A 25 34.40 -14.94 10.97
C VAL A 25 35.81 -15.15 11.56
N LYS A 26 36.60 -14.09 11.81
CA LYS A 26 37.96 -14.22 12.40
C LYS A 26 38.10 -13.50 13.74
N SER A 27 37.60 -14.12 14.80
CA SER A 27 38.09 -13.90 16.16
C SER A 27 38.12 -15.23 16.90
N ASN A 28 39.32 -15.80 17.02
CA ASN A 28 39.61 -16.92 17.92
C ASN A 28 39.65 -16.37 19.35
N ASP A 29 38.88 -16.95 20.27
CA ASP A 29 39.22 -16.94 21.70
C ASP A 29 38.75 -18.25 22.38
N THR A 30 39.63 -18.77 23.23
CA THR A 30 39.67 -20.10 23.87
C THR A 30 38.76 -20.12 25.13
N PRO A 31 38.23 -21.26 25.62
CA PRO A 31 36.99 -21.28 26.40
C PRO A 31 37.22 -21.07 27.89
N THR A 32 36.37 -20.27 28.53
CA THR A 32 36.17 -20.30 29.99
C THR A 32 34.82 -20.91 30.34
N ASN A 33 34.89 -21.72 31.39
CA ASN A 33 33.95 -22.69 31.89
C ASN A 33 32.67 -22.04 32.45
N GLY A 34 31.50 -22.57 32.12
CA GLY A 34 30.24 -22.16 32.73
C GLY A 34 29.02 -22.51 31.88
N ASN A 35 28.40 -23.65 32.17
CA ASN A 35 27.13 -24.04 31.56
C ASN A 35 25.98 -23.44 32.37
N PRO A 36 25.07 -22.68 31.73
CA PRO A 36 23.66 -22.98 31.93
C PRO A 36 22.91 -22.93 30.59
N GLN A 37 22.53 -24.11 30.08
CA GLN A 37 21.48 -24.33 29.06
C GLN A 37 21.44 -23.27 27.95
N LEU A 38 22.35 -23.38 26.98
CA LEU A 38 22.27 -22.67 25.71
C LEU A 38 20.93 -23.00 25.02
N ARG A 39 20.05 -22.00 24.90
CA ARG A 39 19.00 -22.04 23.86
C ARG A 39 19.69 -22.38 22.53
N PRO A 40 19.12 -23.27 21.69
CA PRO A 40 19.70 -23.53 20.38
C PRO A 40 19.83 -22.19 19.66
N THR A 41 21.06 -21.75 19.43
CA THR A 41 21.33 -20.61 18.57
C THR A 41 20.95 -21.05 17.17
N LEU A 42 19.76 -20.63 16.73
CA LEU A 42 19.35 -20.76 15.34
C LEU A 42 20.50 -20.22 14.49
N CYS A 43 21.08 -21.10 13.66
CA CYS A 43 22.10 -20.71 12.71
C CYS A 43 21.56 -19.52 11.90
N ALA A 44 22.41 -18.56 11.52
CA ALA A 44 21.96 -17.43 10.69
C ALA A 44 21.28 -17.89 9.38
N GLN A 45 21.59 -19.12 8.93
CA GLN A 45 20.92 -19.79 7.80
C GLN A 45 19.55 -20.42 8.14
N ASP A 46 19.25 -20.68 9.41
CA ASP A 46 17.99 -21.26 9.90
C ASP A 46 17.07 -20.24 10.59
N SER A 47 17.38 -18.95 10.47
CA SER A 47 16.46 -17.90 10.91
C SER A 47 15.11 -18.10 10.21
N TRP A 48 14.04 -18.25 10.98
CA TRP A 48 12.67 -18.35 10.47
C TRP A 48 12.34 -17.27 9.41
N ALA A 49 12.97 -16.09 9.51
CA ALA A 49 12.85 -15.04 8.51
C ALA A 49 13.45 -15.43 7.14
N GLN A 50 14.57 -16.16 7.09
CA GLN A 50 15.16 -16.64 5.83
C GLN A 50 14.34 -17.76 5.18
N LEU A 51 13.76 -18.65 5.98
CA LEU A 51 12.84 -19.68 5.48
C LEU A 51 11.55 -19.06 4.93
N GLN A 52 11.02 -18.03 5.61
CA GLN A 52 9.89 -17.25 5.10
C GLN A 52 10.23 -16.55 3.77
N ILE A 53 11.44 -16.02 3.61
CA ILE A 53 11.88 -15.39 2.35
C ILE A 53 11.89 -16.39 1.18
N LYS A 54 12.27 -17.65 1.43
CA LYS A 54 12.34 -18.69 0.41
C LYS A 54 10.96 -19.21 0.00
N ASP A 55 10.07 -19.41 0.97
CA ASP A 55 8.73 -19.95 0.72
C ASP A 55 7.71 -18.88 0.25
N GLN A 56 7.94 -17.59 0.54
CA GLN A 56 6.98 -16.54 0.19
C GLN A 56 7.22 -15.84 -1.16
N MET A 57 8.31 -16.13 -1.88
CA MET A 57 8.68 -15.39 -3.09
C MET A 57 8.73 -16.13 -4.44
N PRO A 58 8.27 -17.41 -4.63
CA PRO A 58 8.26 -18.04 -5.95
C PRO A 58 7.51 -17.23 -7.03
N TRP A 59 6.48 -16.48 -6.63
CA TRP A 59 5.70 -15.66 -7.55
C TRP A 59 6.48 -14.42 -8.05
N MET A 60 7.53 -13.97 -7.36
CA MET A 60 8.38 -12.84 -7.80
C MET A 60 9.05 -13.11 -9.16
N GLU A 61 9.27 -14.38 -9.53
CA GLU A 61 9.84 -14.77 -10.83
C GLU A 61 8.97 -14.32 -12.02
N HIS A 62 7.67 -14.13 -11.79
CA HIS A 62 6.69 -13.72 -12.78
C HIS A 62 6.58 -12.20 -12.94
N PHE A 63 7.22 -11.43 -12.06
CA PHE A 63 7.36 -9.98 -12.20
C PHE A 63 8.55 -9.66 -13.12
N LYS A 64 8.28 -8.93 -14.20
CA LYS A 64 9.29 -8.48 -15.17
C LYS A 64 9.22 -6.97 -15.31
N GLN A 65 10.37 -6.31 -15.39
CA GLN A 65 10.41 -4.88 -15.69
C GLN A 65 10.10 -4.66 -17.18
N ASN A 66 9.24 -3.68 -17.48
CA ASN A 66 8.93 -3.29 -18.84
C ASN A 66 9.98 -2.29 -19.36
N LYS A 67 9.99 -2.06 -20.68
CA LYS A 67 10.91 -1.11 -21.34
C LYS A 67 10.75 0.34 -20.88
N ARG A 68 9.69 0.65 -20.14
CA ARG A 68 9.36 1.96 -19.57
C ARG A 68 9.64 2.05 -18.06
N GLY A 69 10.31 1.05 -17.48
CA GLY A 69 10.66 1.00 -16.06
C GLY A 69 9.55 0.50 -15.11
N GLY A 70 8.33 0.28 -15.61
CA GLY A 70 7.21 -0.25 -14.82
C GLY A 70 7.29 -1.75 -14.60
N LEU A 71 6.67 -2.24 -13.53
CA LEU A 71 6.66 -3.65 -13.17
C LEU A 71 5.44 -4.34 -13.80
N VAL A 72 5.66 -5.44 -14.54
CA VAL A 72 4.60 -6.20 -15.22
C VAL A 72 4.55 -7.61 -14.67
N PHE A 73 3.37 -8.01 -14.20
CA PHE A 73 3.08 -9.39 -13.84
C PHE A 73 2.43 -10.10 -15.04
N ARG A 74 3.04 -11.16 -15.54
CA ARG A 74 2.56 -11.84 -16.76
C ARG A 74 1.57 -12.96 -16.50
N ASP A 75 1.53 -13.49 -15.29
CA ASP A 75 0.68 -14.64 -14.96
C ASP A 75 -0.67 -14.20 -14.40
N GLN A 76 -1.66 -14.05 -15.28
CA GLN A 76 -3.00 -13.63 -14.88
C GLN A 76 -3.75 -14.66 -14.03
N GLU A 77 -3.46 -15.95 -14.21
CA GLU A 77 -4.11 -17.04 -13.46
C GLU A 77 -3.66 -17.04 -12.01
N THR A 78 -2.36 -16.86 -11.81
CA THR A 78 -1.74 -16.67 -10.51
C THR A 78 -2.25 -15.39 -9.84
N LEU A 79 -2.35 -14.28 -10.57
CA LEU A 79 -2.86 -13.01 -10.01
C LEU A 79 -4.31 -13.12 -9.52
N LYS A 80 -5.19 -13.74 -10.31
CA LYS A 80 -6.62 -13.93 -9.97
C LYS A 80 -6.82 -14.82 -8.76
N LYS A 81 -6.03 -15.89 -8.61
CA LYS A 81 -6.11 -16.80 -7.46
C LYS A 81 -5.55 -16.19 -6.17
N GLN A 82 -4.78 -15.10 -6.26
CA GLN A 82 -3.89 -14.64 -5.19
C GLN A 82 -4.24 -13.28 -4.60
N GLN A 83 -5.32 -12.64 -5.02
CA GLN A 83 -5.71 -11.26 -4.65
C GLN A 83 -5.79 -10.97 -3.13
N VAL A 84 -5.82 -12.02 -2.28
CA VAL A 84 -5.88 -11.92 -0.80
C VAL A 84 -4.80 -12.74 -0.06
N ARG A 85 -4.04 -13.63 -0.72
CA ARG A 85 -3.21 -14.64 -0.03
C ARG A 85 -1.69 -14.56 -0.28
N ILE A 86 -1.21 -13.58 -1.04
CA ILE A 86 0.23 -13.36 -1.24
C ILE A 86 0.68 -12.09 -0.53
N SER A 87 1.82 -12.17 0.15
CA SER A 87 2.60 -10.97 0.46
C SER A 87 3.08 -10.36 -0.86
N LEU A 88 3.11 -9.04 -0.98
CA LEU A 88 3.57 -8.31 -2.16
C LEU A 88 4.67 -7.33 -1.72
N PRO A 89 5.74 -7.03 -2.51
CA PRO A 89 6.72 -6.03 -2.15
C PRO A 89 6.07 -4.69 -1.87
N ILE A 90 6.49 -4.06 -0.79
CA ILE A 90 6.03 -2.74 -0.36
C ILE A 90 6.09 -1.69 -1.50
N ARG A 91 7.04 -1.84 -2.44
CA ARG A 91 7.24 -0.92 -3.58
C ARG A 91 6.11 -0.90 -4.61
N ILE A 92 5.22 -1.90 -4.62
CA ILE A 92 4.05 -1.88 -5.51
C ILE A 92 2.83 -1.21 -4.85
N PHE A 93 2.94 -0.88 -3.57
CA PHE A 93 1.89 -0.19 -2.83
C PHE A 93 2.09 1.31 -2.86
N GLU A 94 0.98 2.04 -2.83
CA GLU A 94 0.99 3.46 -2.48
C GLU A 94 1.00 3.62 -0.96
N PRO A 95 1.56 4.70 -0.42
CA PRO A 95 1.66 4.94 1.02
C PRO A 95 0.31 5.40 1.62
N ARG A 96 -0.80 4.77 1.24
CA ARG A 96 -2.14 5.06 1.74
C ARG A 96 -3.05 3.81 1.73
N PRO A 97 -4.00 3.70 2.68
CA PRO A 97 -4.99 2.64 2.69
C PRO A 97 -6.04 2.82 1.59
N LEU A 98 -6.74 1.74 1.26
CA LEU A 98 -7.83 1.77 0.29
C LEU A 98 -8.98 2.67 0.73
N LEU A 99 -9.27 2.75 2.04
CA LEU A 99 -10.31 3.63 2.57
C LEU A 99 -10.03 5.10 2.24
N GLU A 100 -8.79 5.57 2.44
CA GLU A 100 -8.37 6.92 2.04
C GLU A 100 -8.52 7.13 0.53
N ARG A 101 -8.21 6.10 -0.27
CA ARG A 101 -8.36 6.19 -1.72
C ARG A 101 -9.81 6.33 -2.18
N VAL A 102 -10.72 5.56 -1.58
CA VAL A 102 -12.15 5.66 -1.85
C VAL A 102 -12.71 6.98 -1.34
N ALA A 103 -12.28 7.44 -0.16
CA ALA A 103 -12.67 8.74 0.37
C ALA A 103 -12.26 9.91 -0.55
N ASN A 104 -11.12 9.82 -1.24
CA ASN A 104 -10.72 10.82 -2.23
C ASN A 104 -11.69 10.95 -3.41
N GLU A 105 -12.48 9.93 -3.74
CA GLU A 105 -13.55 10.06 -4.75
C GLU A 105 -14.58 11.14 -4.33
N CYS A 106 -14.70 11.40 -3.02
CA CYS A 106 -15.60 12.38 -2.44
C CYS A 106 -15.07 13.82 -2.51
N ASN A 107 -13.85 14.06 -3.00
CA ASN A 107 -13.21 15.38 -3.02
C ASN A 107 -14.00 16.44 -3.80
N SER A 108 -14.83 16.04 -4.76
CA SER A 108 -15.69 16.97 -5.49
C SER A 108 -16.99 17.31 -4.74
N ALA A 109 -17.36 16.54 -3.69
CA ALA A 109 -18.61 16.70 -2.95
C ALA A 109 -18.84 18.12 -2.39
N PRO A 110 -17.84 18.77 -1.73
CA PRO A 110 -17.93 20.16 -1.27
C PRO A 110 -18.51 21.14 -2.29
N THR A 111 -18.22 20.97 -3.58
CA THR A 111 -18.69 21.85 -4.63
C THR A 111 -19.97 21.32 -5.25
N VAL A 112 -19.93 20.13 -5.85
CA VAL A 112 -21.01 19.67 -6.73
C VAL A 112 -22.25 19.20 -5.98
N ILE A 113 -22.10 18.64 -4.77
CA ILE A 113 -23.25 18.17 -3.98
C ILE A 113 -23.96 19.36 -3.32
N LYS A 114 -23.20 20.39 -2.91
CA LYS A 114 -23.79 21.66 -2.46
C LYS A 114 -24.56 22.35 -3.58
N ASP A 115 -23.98 22.44 -4.77
CA ASP A 115 -24.67 22.98 -5.95
C ASP A 115 -25.93 22.18 -6.31
N ALA A 116 -25.88 20.85 -6.18
CA ALA A 116 -27.06 20.00 -6.35
C ALA A 116 -28.17 20.37 -5.35
N ALA A 117 -27.84 20.55 -4.07
CA ALA A 117 -28.82 20.93 -3.05
C ALA A 117 -29.41 22.34 -3.29
N LEU A 118 -28.60 23.27 -3.80
CA LEU A 118 -29.00 24.65 -4.06
C LEU A 118 -29.71 24.86 -5.40
N SER A 119 -29.61 23.91 -6.35
CA SER A 119 -30.20 24.01 -7.69
C SER A 119 -31.74 23.99 -7.75
N GLY A 120 -32.41 23.94 -6.60
CA GLY A 120 -33.85 24.07 -6.48
C GLY A 120 -34.62 22.76 -6.71
N SER A 121 -35.87 22.88 -7.14
CA SER A 121 -36.82 21.74 -7.17
C SER A 121 -36.69 20.84 -8.39
N ASP A 122 -36.05 21.27 -9.48
CA ASP A 122 -35.95 20.45 -10.71
C ASP A 122 -35.03 19.23 -10.50
N PRO A 123 -35.58 17.99 -10.57
CA PRO A 123 -34.77 16.78 -10.44
C PRO A 123 -33.72 16.62 -11.55
N ASN A 124 -33.96 17.14 -12.75
CA ASN A 124 -33.05 16.96 -13.88
C ASN A 124 -31.77 17.77 -13.71
N GLU A 125 -31.86 19.02 -13.24
CA GLU A 125 -30.67 19.82 -12.91
C GLU A 125 -29.86 19.20 -11.77
N ARG A 126 -30.52 18.71 -10.70
CA ARG A 126 -29.85 17.99 -9.61
C ARG A 126 -29.09 16.76 -10.10
N MET A 127 -29.69 16.00 -11.02
CA MET A 127 -29.07 14.80 -11.56
C MET A 127 -27.75 15.11 -12.28
N LYS A 128 -27.62 16.25 -12.98
CA LYS A 128 -26.39 16.64 -13.66
C LYS A 128 -25.22 16.83 -12.68
N PHE A 129 -25.49 17.44 -11.52
CA PHE A 129 -24.49 17.60 -10.47
C PHE A 129 -24.08 16.25 -9.86
N VAL A 130 -25.03 15.34 -9.64
CA VAL A 130 -24.73 13.97 -9.17
C VAL A 130 -23.91 13.18 -10.18
N MET A 131 -24.23 13.28 -11.47
CA MET A 131 -23.44 12.63 -12.53
C MET A 131 -22.01 13.21 -12.59
N THR A 132 -21.88 14.52 -12.38
CA THR A 132 -20.58 15.21 -12.32
C THR A 132 -19.80 14.77 -11.08
N PHE A 133 -20.45 14.58 -9.93
CA PHE A 133 -19.85 14.02 -8.73
C PHE A 133 -19.24 12.65 -8.97
N VAL A 134 -20.03 11.71 -9.49
CA VAL A 134 -19.60 10.32 -9.73
C VAL A 134 -18.45 10.28 -10.74
N SER A 135 -18.59 10.98 -11.87
CA SER A 135 -17.58 10.98 -12.93
C SER A 135 -16.31 11.72 -12.50
N GLY A 136 -16.49 12.81 -11.74
CA GLY A 136 -15.40 13.58 -11.16
C GLY A 136 -14.59 12.76 -10.18
N GLY A 137 -15.21 12.02 -9.25
CA GLY A 137 -14.51 11.24 -8.24
C GLY A 137 -13.54 10.18 -8.79
N GLN A 138 -13.86 9.58 -9.96
CA GLN A 138 -13.08 8.49 -10.53
C GLN A 138 -11.62 8.86 -10.86
N HIS A 139 -11.32 10.14 -11.08
CA HIS A 139 -9.95 10.55 -11.40
C HIS A 139 -8.97 10.31 -10.24
N PHE A 140 -9.44 10.21 -9.00
CA PHE A 140 -8.60 9.89 -7.83
C PHE A 140 -8.23 8.40 -7.74
N CYS A 141 -8.87 7.56 -8.55
CA CYS A 141 -8.68 6.11 -8.54
C CYS A 141 -7.81 5.58 -9.69
N VAL A 142 -7.18 6.45 -10.48
CA VAL A 142 -6.34 6.05 -11.64
C VAL A 142 -4.88 5.74 -11.31
N SER A 143 -4.46 5.88 -10.05
CA SER A 143 -3.11 5.54 -9.59
C SER A 143 -2.77 4.08 -9.90
N GLN A 144 -1.59 3.84 -10.45
CA GLN A 144 -1.13 2.50 -10.84
C GLN A 144 -0.62 1.68 -9.65
N LEU A 145 -0.33 2.33 -8.51
CA LEU A 145 0.08 1.66 -7.29
C LEU A 145 -1.14 1.08 -6.58
N LYS A 146 -0.93 -0.08 -5.93
CA LYS A 146 -1.97 -0.77 -5.18
C LYS A 146 -2.16 -0.09 -3.81
N PRO A 147 -3.37 0.32 -3.40
CA PRO A 147 -3.60 0.77 -2.03
C PRO A 147 -3.35 -0.37 -1.04
N PHE A 148 -3.01 -0.02 0.21
CA PHE A 148 -3.02 -1.04 1.25
C PHE A 148 -4.43 -1.60 1.43
N ASN A 149 -4.53 -2.93 1.51
CA ASN A 149 -5.79 -3.57 1.84
C ASN A 149 -6.15 -3.14 3.27
N PRO A 150 -7.38 -2.64 3.50
CA PRO A 150 -7.78 -2.23 4.82
C PRO A 150 -7.96 -3.45 5.72
N ILE A 151 -7.65 -3.29 7.01
CA ILE A 151 -7.95 -4.30 8.02
C ILE A 151 -9.45 -4.33 8.30
N LEU A 152 -9.95 -5.44 8.86
CA LEU A 152 -11.35 -5.51 9.29
C LEU A 152 -11.60 -4.43 10.34
N GLU A 153 -12.73 -3.73 10.24
CA GLU A 153 -13.10 -2.60 11.13
C GLU A 153 -12.13 -1.41 11.06
N GLU A 154 -11.31 -1.32 10.01
CA GLU A 154 -10.56 -0.09 9.75
C GLU A 154 -11.52 1.06 9.46
N THR A 155 -11.26 2.21 10.05
CA THR A 155 -12.02 3.45 9.84
C THR A 155 -11.13 4.52 9.21
N TYR A 156 -11.75 5.40 8.43
CA TYR A 156 -11.12 6.58 7.88
C TYR A 156 -12.06 7.77 8.04
N GLU A 157 -11.52 8.87 8.55
CA GLU A 157 -12.23 10.14 8.68
C GLU A 157 -11.45 11.27 8.02
N ALA A 158 -12.17 12.20 7.39
CA ALA A 158 -11.59 13.40 6.81
C ALA A 158 -12.55 14.58 6.96
N THR A 159 -11.97 15.78 7.12
CA THR A 159 -12.70 17.05 7.12
C THR A 159 -12.15 17.93 6.02
N TYR A 160 -13.03 18.38 5.13
CA TYR A 160 -12.72 19.33 4.08
C TYR A 160 -12.66 20.77 4.62
N PRO A 161 -12.00 21.70 3.91
CA PRO A 161 -11.93 23.10 4.32
C PRO A 161 -13.29 23.79 4.50
N ASP A 162 -14.32 23.28 3.84
CA ASP A 162 -15.71 23.77 3.91
C ASP A 162 -16.55 23.06 4.98
N VAL A 163 -15.90 22.40 5.94
CA VAL A 163 -16.48 21.65 7.06
C VAL A 163 -17.27 20.40 6.62
N THR A 164 -17.23 20.04 5.33
CA THR A 164 -17.78 18.77 4.86
C THR A 164 -16.97 17.62 5.47
N GLN A 165 -17.64 16.65 6.08
CA GLN A 165 -17.01 15.50 6.72
C GLN A 165 -17.25 14.24 5.91
N VAL A 166 -16.25 13.35 5.90
CA VAL A 166 -16.33 12.03 5.29
C VAL A 166 -15.94 11.00 6.34
N PHE A 167 -16.78 9.98 6.49
CA PHE A 167 -16.53 8.83 7.35
C PHE A 167 -16.62 7.59 6.50
N MET A 168 -15.66 6.68 6.64
CA MET A 168 -15.63 5.40 5.94
C MET A 168 -15.25 4.28 6.91
N GLU A 169 -15.88 3.12 6.74
CA GLU A 169 -15.61 1.92 7.53
C GLU A 169 -15.51 0.68 6.63
N HIS A 170 -14.54 -0.18 6.91
CA HIS A 170 -14.40 -1.49 6.28
C HIS A 170 -15.10 -2.59 7.07
N LEU A 171 -16.24 -3.04 6.56
CA LEU A 171 -17.15 -3.93 7.29
C LEU A 171 -16.80 -5.41 7.16
N LEU A 172 -16.38 -5.87 5.97
CA LEU A 172 -16.15 -7.29 5.72
C LEU A 172 -15.19 -7.54 4.55
N GLN A 173 -14.41 -8.60 4.66
CA GLN A 173 -13.57 -9.05 3.54
C GLN A 173 -14.43 -9.71 2.45
N PRO A 174 -14.10 -9.54 1.15
CA PRO A 174 -12.91 -8.89 0.59
C PRO A 174 -12.95 -7.35 0.67
N ALA A 175 -11.81 -6.72 0.43
CA ALA A 175 -11.53 -5.28 0.55
C ALA A 175 -12.38 -4.33 -0.33
N ALA A 176 -13.57 -4.72 -0.79
CA ALA A 176 -14.48 -3.87 -1.57
C ALA A 176 -15.77 -3.52 -0.82
N ASN A 177 -15.96 -4.01 0.41
CA ASN A 177 -17.18 -3.80 1.18
C ASN A 177 -16.98 -2.70 2.21
N PHE A 178 -17.36 -1.49 1.81
CA PHE A 178 -17.24 -0.28 2.63
C PHE A 178 -18.61 0.34 2.83
N VAL A 179 -18.78 0.98 3.98
CA VAL A 179 -19.84 1.96 4.22
C VAL A 179 -19.18 3.32 4.34
N GLY A 180 -19.80 4.32 3.72
CA GLY A 180 -19.33 5.69 3.73
C GLY A 180 -20.47 6.68 3.95
N GLU A 181 -20.23 7.68 4.79
CA GLU A 181 -21.12 8.83 4.99
C GLU A 181 -20.38 10.11 4.60
N ILE A 182 -21.09 11.00 3.90
CA ILE A 182 -20.59 12.35 3.56
C ILE A 182 -21.61 13.35 4.11
N THR A 183 -21.14 14.21 5.01
CA THR A 183 -21.98 15.21 5.68
C THR A 183 -21.53 16.59 5.26
N ALA A 184 -22.28 17.20 4.34
CA ALA A 184 -22.05 18.56 3.88
C ALA A 184 -22.87 19.58 4.70
N GLN A 185 -22.25 20.68 5.11
CA GLN A 185 -22.97 21.84 5.67
C GLN A 185 -23.52 22.70 4.53
N LEU A 186 -24.84 22.92 4.53
CA LEU A 186 -25.57 23.78 3.59
C LEU A 186 -25.69 25.22 4.11
#